data_AF-A0A9D7E0F6-F1
#
_entry.id   AF-A0A9D7E0F6-F1
#
_cell.length_a   1.000
_cell.length_b   1.000
_cell.length_c   1.000
_cell.angle_alpha   90.00
_cell.angle_beta   90.00
_cell.angle_gamma   90.00
#
_symmetry.space_group_name_H-M   'P 1'
#
loop_
_entity.id
_entity.type
_entity.pdbx_description
1 polymer ?
#
loop_
_entity_poly.entity_id
_entity_poly.type
_entity_poly.pdbx_seq_one_letter_code
_entity_poly.pdbx_strand_id
1 'polypeptide(L)'
;MPRSWARSDREAVILSVHVQPGASRNEIVGEHGDALKIRLAARPVDSKANASLVAFVAERLDVLRSQVELIGGKASRHKRVRVSGTSLDAVEAAFRTGTDQAPAQVPQPAEAQHRRIRSSSAKSRPE
;
A
#
# COMPACT_ATOMS: atom_id res chain seq x y z
N MET A 1 -6.53 -10.21 -17.31
CA MET A 1 -6.62 -8.80 -17.75
C MET A 1 -5.81 -8.00 -16.75
N PRO A 2 -4.75 -7.26 -17.15
CA PRO A 2 -3.99 -6.47 -16.21
C PRO A 2 -4.90 -5.38 -15.65
N ARG A 3 -5.00 -5.32 -14.32
CA ARG A 3 -5.83 -4.31 -13.67
C ARG A 3 -5.14 -2.95 -13.73
N SER A 4 -5.79 -1.96 -14.33
CA SER A 4 -5.19 -0.64 -14.56
C SER A 4 -4.79 0.14 -13.29
N TRP A 5 -5.32 -0.25 -12.12
CA TRP A 5 -5.04 0.43 -10.85
C TRP A 5 -3.73 0.00 -10.18
N ALA A 6 -3.10 -1.10 -10.59
CA ALA A 6 -1.83 -1.55 -10.05
C ALA A 6 -0.81 -1.78 -11.16
N ARG A 7 0.41 -1.29 -10.94
CA ARG A 7 1.52 -1.44 -11.88
C ARG A 7 2.78 -1.86 -11.15
N SER A 8 3.46 -2.90 -11.63
CA SER A 8 4.81 -3.22 -11.16
C SER A 8 5.83 -2.19 -11.66
N ASP A 9 6.69 -1.75 -10.75
CA ASP A 9 7.81 -0.84 -10.96
C ASP A 9 9.06 -1.44 -10.35
N ARG A 10 9.82 -2.20 -11.16
CA ARG A 10 11.02 -2.95 -10.74
C ARG A 10 10.78 -3.82 -9.49
N GLU A 11 11.16 -3.35 -8.31
CA GLU A 11 11.04 -4.02 -7.00
C GLU A 11 9.91 -3.45 -6.13
N ALA A 12 9.06 -2.61 -6.73
CA ALA A 12 7.92 -1.99 -6.08
C ALA A 12 6.66 -2.11 -6.94
N VAL A 13 5.51 -1.81 -6.34
CA VAL A 13 4.22 -1.77 -7.01
C VAL A 13 3.60 -0.39 -6.78
N ILE A 14 3.18 0.25 -7.85
CA ILE A 14 2.47 1.53 -7.82
C ILE A 14 0.97 1.25 -7.87
N LEU A 15 0.27 1.72 -6.86
CA LEU A 15 -1.16 1.59 -6.66
C LEU A 15 -1.83 2.95 -6.85
N SER A 16 -2.75 3.01 -7.80
CA SER A 16 -3.66 4.13 -7.99
C SER A 16 -4.91 3.90 -7.16
N VAL A 17 -5.11 4.76 -6.17
CA VAL A 17 -6.17 4.63 -5.17
C VAL A 17 -7.05 5.86 -5.20
N HIS A 18 -8.37 5.67 -5.28
CA HIS A 18 -9.33 6.74 -5.14
C HIS A 18 -9.91 6.73 -3.72
N VAL A 19 -9.49 7.70 -2.91
CA VAL A 19 -9.94 7.85 -1.53
C VAL A 19 -11.23 8.66 -1.48
N GLN A 20 -12.27 8.04 -0.93
CA GLN A 20 -13.52 8.69 -0.60
C GLN A 20 -13.60 8.88 0.93
N PRO A 21 -13.34 10.09 1.45
CA PRO A 21 -13.45 10.38 2.88
C PRO A 21 -14.92 10.42 3.34
N GLY A 22 -15.15 10.25 4.64
CA GLY A 22 -16.49 10.36 5.25
C GLY A 22 -17.28 9.04 5.32
N ALA A 23 -16.60 7.89 5.23
CA ALA A 23 -17.24 6.60 5.42
C ALA A 23 -17.40 6.25 6.90
N SER A 24 -18.33 5.36 7.25
CA SER A 24 -18.46 4.88 8.64
C SER A 24 -17.33 3.92 9.04
N ARG A 25 -16.67 3.27 8.08
CA ARG A 25 -15.59 2.29 8.26
C ARG A 25 -14.59 2.38 7.11
N ASN A 26 -13.37 1.89 7.33
CA ASN A 26 -12.37 1.75 6.28
C ASN A 26 -12.67 0.50 5.45
N GLU A 27 -12.98 0.66 4.17
CA GLU A 27 -13.40 -0.42 3.28
C GLU A 27 -12.86 -0.21 1.87
N ILE A 28 -12.42 -1.31 1.24
CA ILE A 28 -12.16 -1.35 -0.20
C ILE A 28 -13.50 -1.61 -0.89
N VAL A 29 -13.96 -0.65 -1.67
CA VAL A 29 -15.19 -0.80 -2.47
C VAL A 29 -14.96 -1.71 -3.66
N GLY A 30 -13.73 -1.68 -4.21
CA GLY A 30 -13.31 -2.48 -5.35
C GLY A 30 -12.62 -1.64 -6.41
N GLU A 31 -12.35 -2.28 -7.55
CA GLU A 31 -11.82 -1.61 -8.74
C GLU A 31 -12.85 -0.61 -9.30
N HIS A 32 -12.42 0.60 -9.59
CA HIS A 32 -13.23 1.66 -10.17
C HIS A 32 -12.49 2.28 -11.34
N GLY A 33 -12.69 1.70 -12.54
CA GLY A 33 -11.95 2.06 -13.74
C GLY A 33 -10.45 1.84 -13.52
N ASP A 34 -9.67 2.90 -13.63
CA ASP A 34 -8.20 2.85 -13.48
C ASP A 34 -7.69 3.07 -12.04
N ALA A 35 -8.57 3.06 -11.04
CA ALA A 35 -8.18 3.25 -9.64
C ALA A 35 -8.93 2.31 -8.69
N LEU A 36 -8.28 1.94 -7.59
CA LEU A 36 -8.90 1.18 -6.52
C LEU A 36 -9.68 2.14 -5.62
N LYS A 37 -11.00 1.99 -5.54
CA LYS A 37 -11.84 2.85 -4.71
C LYS A 37 -11.79 2.38 -3.25
N ILE A 38 -11.29 3.25 -2.38
CA ILE A 38 -11.20 3.01 -0.94
C ILE A 38 -11.98 4.09 -0.20
N ARG A 39 -12.89 3.63 0.65
CA ARG A 39 -13.63 4.46 1.59
C ARG A 39 -12.88 4.51 2.90
N LEU A 40 -12.56 5.71 3.39
CA LEU A 40 -11.90 5.88 4.68
C LEU A 40 -12.83 6.63 5.63
N ALA A 41 -12.87 6.17 6.89
CA ALA A 41 -13.55 6.86 7.98
C ALA A 41 -12.78 8.10 8.46
N ALA A 42 -11.54 8.26 8.00
CA ALA A 42 -10.75 9.44 8.27
C ALA A 42 -11.44 10.71 7.74
N ARG A 43 -11.44 11.76 8.56
CA ARG A 43 -11.81 13.12 8.13
C ARG A 43 -10.89 13.56 6.98
N PRO A 44 -11.34 14.45 6.07
CA PRO A 44 -10.59 14.93 4.91
C PRO A 44 -9.41 15.87 5.29
N VAL A 45 -8.81 15.67 6.46
CA VAL A 45 -7.54 16.29 6.84
C VAL A 45 -6.42 15.37 6.35
N ASP A 46 -5.64 15.87 5.40
CA ASP A 46 -4.56 15.16 4.69
C ASP A 46 -3.77 14.19 5.57
N SER A 47 -3.35 14.64 6.75
CA SER A 47 -2.51 13.85 7.66
C SER A 47 -3.18 12.56 8.17
N LYS A 48 -4.48 12.58 8.47
CA LYS A 48 -5.18 11.38 8.99
C LYS A 48 -5.57 10.42 7.87
N ALA A 49 -6.00 10.94 6.72
CA ALA A 49 -6.34 10.11 5.57
C ALA A 49 -5.11 9.38 5.01
N ASN A 50 -3.95 10.05 4.94
CA ASN A 50 -2.70 9.45 4.49
C ASN A 50 -2.21 8.36 5.45
N ALA A 51 -2.22 8.63 6.76
CA ALA A 51 -1.82 7.65 7.77
C ALA A 51 -2.74 6.41 7.79
N SER A 52 -4.07 6.61 7.71
CA SER A 52 -5.02 5.51 7.64
C SER A 52 -4.86 4.70 6.35
N LEU A 53 -4.61 5.34 5.20
CA LEU A 53 -4.36 4.63 3.95
C LEU A 53 -3.09 3.77 4.02
N VAL A 54 -1.99 4.35 4.51
CA VAL A 54 -0.71 3.64 4.66
C VAL A 54 -0.86 2.44 5.60
N ALA A 55 -1.49 2.63 6.76
CA ALA A 55 -1.75 1.56 7.70
C ALA A 55 -2.64 0.46 7.11
N PHE A 56 -3.69 0.85 6.40
CA PHE A 56 -4.63 -0.08 5.77
C PHE A 56 -3.98 -0.91 4.65
N VAL A 57 -3.18 -0.29 3.79
CA VAL A 57 -2.44 -1.00 2.73
C VAL A 57 -1.37 -1.91 3.33
N ALA A 58 -0.65 -1.44 4.35
CA ALA A 58 0.37 -2.22 5.06
C ALA A 58 -0.22 -3.49 5.69
N GLU A 59 -1.34 -3.35 6.42
CA GLU A 59 -2.03 -4.48 7.04
C GLU A 59 -2.60 -5.47 6.01
N ARG A 60 -3.12 -4.96 4.89
CA ARG A 60 -3.72 -5.83 3.86
C ARG A 60 -2.71 -6.66 3.09
N LEU A 61 -1.51 -6.12 2.90
CA LEU A 61 -0.41 -6.76 2.18
C LEU A 61 0.59 -7.46 3.10
N ASP A 62 0.39 -7.39 4.42
CA ASP A 62 1.33 -7.85 5.45
C ASP A 62 2.75 -7.27 5.27
N VAL A 63 2.83 -6.01 4.87
CA VAL A 63 4.09 -5.29 4.62
C VAL A 63 4.34 -4.23 5.68
N LEU A 64 5.60 -3.78 5.80
CA LEU A 64 5.95 -2.73 6.73
C LEU A 64 5.43 -1.37 6.25
N ARG A 65 5.02 -0.50 7.18
CA ARG A 65 4.62 0.88 6.84
C ARG A 65 5.74 1.64 6.11
N SER A 66 7.01 1.33 6.41
CA SER A 66 8.17 1.90 5.73
C SER A 66 8.32 1.47 4.28
N GLN A 67 7.69 0.36 3.89
CA GLN A 67 7.64 -0.10 2.50
C GLN A 67 6.51 0.56 1.70
N VAL A 68 5.58 1.24 2.39
CA VAL A 68 4.42 1.90 1.78
C VAL A 68 4.66 3.41 1.75
N GLU A 69 4.93 3.93 0.56
CA GLU A 69 5.23 5.34 0.34
C GLU A 69 4.17 6.01 -0.53
N LEU A 70 3.66 7.18 -0.10
CA LEU A 70 2.74 7.96 -0.91
C LEU A 70 3.52 8.86 -1.90
N ILE A 71 3.65 8.39 -3.14
CA ILE A 71 4.41 9.07 -4.21
C ILE A 71 3.65 10.20 -4.91
N GLY A 72 2.33 10.30 -4.72
CA GLY A 72 1.56 11.35 -5.39
C GLY A 72 0.11 11.47 -4.90
N GLY A 73 -0.49 12.63 -5.13
CA GLY A 73 -1.90 12.87 -4.80
C GLY A 73 -2.16 13.19 -3.33
N LYS A 74 -1.18 13.79 -2.62
CA LYS A 74 -1.36 14.27 -1.24
C LYS A 74 -2.64 15.12 -1.14
N ALA A 75 -2.71 16.22 -1.90
CA ALA A 75 -3.87 17.12 -1.92
C ALA A 75 -5.06 16.66 -2.81
N SER A 76 -5.11 15.40 -3.26
CA SER A 76 -6.15 14.92 -4.17
C SER A 76 -6.83 13.65 -3.66
N ARG A 77 -8.08 13.46 -4.08
CA ARG A 77 -8.83 12.21 -3.86
C ARG A 77 -8.21 11.02 -4.60
N HIS A 78 -7.45 11.27 -5.67
CA HIS A 78 -6.63 10.26 -6.34
C HIS A 78 -5.24 10.27 -5.72
N LYS A 79 -4.87 9.17 -5.08
CA LYS A 79 -3.60 8.95 -4.40
C LYS A 79 -2.82 7.86 -5.12
N ARG A 80 -1.51 8.07 -5.26
CA ARG A 80 -0.59 7.06 -5.76
C ARG A 80 0.29 6.59 -4.62
N VAL A 81 0.23 5.29 -4.35
CA VAL A 81 0.99 4.63 -3.28
C VAL A 81 1.97 3.67 -3.92
N ARG A 82 3.24 3.78 -3.59
CA ARG A 82 4.29 2.84 -3.94
C ARG A 82 4.46 1.87 -2.79
N VAL A 83 4.45 0.57 -3.07
CA VAL A 83 4.73 -0.49 -2.10
C VAL A 83 5.94 -1.25 -2.56
N SER A 84 7.03 -1.17 -1.81
CA SER A 84 8.28 -1.88 -2.09
C SER A 84 8.28 -3.27 -1.43
N GLY A 85 8.92 -4.27 -2.03
CA GLY A 85 9.00 -5.61 -1.45
C GLY A 85 7.71 -6.43 -1.60
N THR A 86 6.85 -6.06 -2.55
CA THR A 86 5.69 -6.86 -2.95
C THR A 86 5.65 -6.98 -4.47
N SER A 87 5.00 -8.03 -4.96
CA SER A 87 4.80 -8.25 -6.40
C SER A 87 3.39 -7.84 -6.81
N LEU A 88 3.23 -7.39 -8.05
CA LEU A 88 1.93 -6.98 -8.60
C LEU A 88 0.88 -8.09 -8.39
N ASP A 89 1.24 -9.34 -8.66
CA ASP A 89 0.36 -10.50 -8.48
C ASP A 89 -0.12 -10.67 -7.03
N ALA A 90 0.78 -10.54 -6.05
CA ALA A 90 0.42 -10.64 -4.62
C ALA A 90 -0.56 -9.53 -4.21
N VAL A 91 -0.36 -8.32 -4.74
CA VAL A 91 -1.30 -7.22 -4.52
C VAL A 91 -2.63 -7.50 -5.20
N GLU A 92 -2.64 -7.93 -6.45
CA GLU A 92 -3.87 -8.28 -7.15
C GLU A 92 -4.65 -9.42 -6.45
N ALA A 93 -3.93 -10.38 -5.86
CA ALA A 93 -4.50 -11.47 -5.08
C ALA A 93 -5.13 -10.98 -3.76
N ALA A 94 -4.44 -10.14 -2.98
CA ALA A 94 -4.92 -9.61 -1.71
C ALA A 94 -6.18 -8.73 -1.83
N PHE A 95 -6.34 -8.10 -3.00
CA PHE A 95 -7.45 -7.21 -3.33
C PHE A 95 -8.51 -7.85 -4.26
N ARG A 96 -8.43 -9.17 -4.53
CA ARG A 96 -9.40 -9.89 -5.36
C ARG A 96 -10.74 -10.05 -4.61
N THR A 97 -11.73 -9.23 -4.94
CA THR A 97 -13.12 -9.44 -4.51
C THR A 97 -13.74 -10.56 -5.35
N GLY A 98 -14.31 -11.56 -4.70
CA GLY A 98 -14.51 -12.91 -5.25
C GLY A 98 -15.46 -13.02 -6.44
N THR A 99 -14.98 -13.71 -7.47
CA THR A 99 -15.68 -14.80 -8.15
C THR A 99 -14.60 -15.73 -8.73
N ASP A 100 -14.75 -17.02 -8.42
CA ASP A 100 -14.02 -18.19 -8.93
C ASP A 100 -12.65 -18.58 -8.31
N GLN A 101 -12.60 -19.84 -7.87
CA GLN A 101 -11.49 -20.51 -7.18
C GLN A 101 -10.37 -20.94 -8.14
N ALA A 102 -9.11 -20.92 -7.66
CA ALA A 102 -8.24 -22.10 -7.51
C ALA A 102 -6.80 -21.67 -7.20
N PRO A 103 -6.08 -22.38 -6.30
CA PRO A 103 -4.77 -22.01 -5.83
C PRO A 103 -3.72 -22.44 -6.85
N ALA A 104 -3.11 -21.49 -7.56
CA ALA A 104 -1.97 -21.79 -8.41
C ALA A 104 -0.83 -20.85 -8.04
N GLN A 105 0.13 -21.43 -7.32
CA GLN A 105 1.44 -20.88 -6.92
C GLN A 105 1.43 -19.54 -6.18
N VAL A 106 1.63 -19.64 -4.87
CA VAL A 106 2.48 -18.70 -4.15
C VAL A 106 3.93 -19.13 -4.42
N PRO A 107 4.72 -18.46 -5.27
CA PRO A 107 6.15 -18.47 -5.08
C PRO A 107 6.47 -17.47 -3.95
N GLN A 108 6.58 -17.97 -2.73
CA GLN A 108 7.68 -17.51 -1.87
C GLN A 108 8.96 -18.08 -2.51
N PRO A 109 10.13 -17.43 -2.50
CA PRO A 109 10.56 -16.38 -1.58
C PRO A 109 11.36 -15.23 -2.24
N ALA A 110 11.29 -14.02 -1.70
CA ALA A 110 12.35 -13.02 -1.89
C ALA A 110 12.57 -12.26 -0.58
N GLU A 111 13.33 -12.94 0.27
CA GLU A 111 14.31 -12.34 1.17
C GLU A 111 13.79 -11.30 2.18
N ALA A 112 13.48 -11.84 3.35
CA ALA A 112 13.86 -11.23 4.61
C ALA A 112 15.39 -11.00 4.66
N GLN A 113 15.89 -9.98 3.95
CA GLN A 113 17.23 -9.41 4.19
C GLN A 113 17.14 -8.41 5.35
N HIS A 114 16.75 -8.89 6.53
CA HIS A 114 17.13 -8.26 7.80
C HIS A 114 18.36 -8.96 8.36
N ARG A 115 19.43 -9.10 7.55
CA ARG A 115 20.75 -9.44 8.07
C ARG A 115 21.66 -8.22 8.03
N ARG A 116 21.62 -7.51 9.17
CA ARG A 116 22.73 -6.78 9.82
C ARG A 116 23.62 -5.89 8.95
N ILE A 117 23.60 -4.58 9.24
CA ILE A 117 24.83 -3.81 9.49
C ILE A 117 24.53 -2.76 10.59
N ARG A 118 24.97 -2.99 11.84
CA ARG A 118 25.89 -2.11 12.61
C ARG A 118 26.30 -0.85 11.80
N SER A 119 26.23 0.38 12.27
CA SER A 119 27.11 0.93 13.31
C SER A 119 26.82 2.44 13.44
N SER A 120 26.91 2.95 14.68
CA SER A 120 27.64 4.18 15.05
C SER A 120 27.34 5.52 14.36
N SER A 121 26.92 6.52 15.14
CA SER A 121 27.65 7.80 15.40
C SER A 121 26.71 8.73 16.20
N ALA A 122 26.93 8.99 17.50
CA ALA A 122 27.83 9.99 18.10
C ALA A 122 27.39 11.47 17.95
N LYS A 123 27.59 12.23 19.05
CA LYS A 123 27.46 13.69 19.29
C LYS A 123 26.02 14.22 19.53
N SER A 124 25.68 15.04 20.54
CA SER A 124 26.47 15.93 21.43
C SER A 124 25.59 16.52 22.59
N ARG A 125 26.19 16.62 23.80
CA ARG A 125 26.26 17.78 24.74
C ARG A 125 24.99 18.33 25.46
N PRO A 126 25.15 19.23 26.46
CA PRO A 126 25.91 19.17 27.75
C PRO A 126 24.93 19.41 28.94
N GLU A 127 25.31 19.27 30.21
CA GLU A 127 25.88 20.29 31.11
C GLU A 127 26.32 19.61 32.42
#